data_AF-A0A946MHF1-F1
#
_entry.id   AF-A0A946MHF1-F1
#
_cell.length_a   1.000
_cell.length_b   1.000
_cell.length_c   1.000
_cell.angle_alpha   90.00
_cell.angle_beta   90.00
_cell.angle_gamma   90.00
#
_symmetry.space_group_name_H-M   'P 1'
#
loop_
_entity.id
_entity.type
_entity.pdbx_description
1 polymer ?
#
loop_
_entity_poly.entity_id
_entity_poly.type
_entity_poly.pdbx_seq_one_letter_code
_entity_poly.pdbx_strand_id
1 'polypeptide(L)'
;MKIEIKQYVDSITRYTAALAVAVYSLALTQSVHAQASPSIETKSLKILGIGNSFLKNATNMLPGIVKDSGHELILGVAAPGGCTIQRHYDAALLGEANPEDPKAKLYDYNNQKMTLKEMLTAEKWDYVTIQQSSPNSFKIDTYRPYAQNLYDYIKKYTPEAEVVFHQTWAWRPDHNRMNMDKNPPGFMYQELTRNYNTIAKEVGIKKIIPVGNAFQLAEETPEWKFARDPDFDYSNPIYPELPKEPNSLNGGFA
;
A
#
# COMPACT_ATOMS: atom_id res chain seq x y z
N MET A 1 14.94 -62.77 49.65
CA MET A 1 14.17 -61.85 48.77
C MET A 1 13.01 -61.17 49.51
N LYS A 2 13.24 -60.64 50.72
CA LYS A 2 12.24 -59.94 51.57
C LYS A 2 12.68 -58.52 51.95
N ILE A 3 13.84 -58.08 51.45
CA ILE A 3 14.45 -56.78 51.77
C ILE A 3 14.22 -55.77 50.62
N GLU A 4 13.95 -56.24 49.39
CA GLU A 4 13.71 -55.37 48.23
C GLU A 4 12.28 -54.81 48.11
N ILE A 5 11.31 -55.28 48.91
CA ILE A 5 9.93 -54.77 48.86
C ILE A 5 9.75 -53.53 49.75
N LYS A 6 10.58 -53.34 50.79
CA LYS A 6 10.41 -52.21 51.72
C LYS A 6 10.90 -50.87 51.15
N GLN A 7 11.92 -50.89 50.29
CA GLN A 7 12.41 -49.69 49.60
C GLN A 7 11.48 -49.20 48.48
N TYR A 8 10.56 -50.04 48.00
CA TYR A 8 9.59 -49.66 46.95
C TYR A 8 8.30 -49.05 47.52
N VAL A 9 7.95 -49.35 48.78
CA VAL A 9 6.72 -48.82 49.42
C VAL A 9 6.95 -47.42 50.02
N ASP A 10 8.17 -47.11 50.47
CA ASP A 10 8.52 -45.78 51.00
C ASP A 10 8.67 -44.71 49.91
N SER A 11 8.93 -45.09 48.64
CA SER A 11 8.98 -44.14 47.52
C SER A 11 7.58 -43.75 47.02
N ILE A 12 6.62 -44.68 47.02
CA ILE A 12 5.24 -44.43 46.58
C ILE A 12 4.48 -43.54 47.57
N THR A 13 4.74 -43.69 48.87
CA THR A 13 4.06 -42.89 49.91
C THR A 13 4.54 -41.42 49.94
N ARG A 14 5.75 -41.14 49.45
CA ARG A 14 6.27 -39.76 49.32
C ARG A 14 5.75 -39.04 48.07
N TYR A 15 5.34 -39.77 47.03
CA TYR A 15 4.79 -39.18 45.81
C TYR A 15 3.28 -38.91 45.89
N THR A 16 2.52 -39.64 46.71
CA THR A 16 1.08 -39.37 46.88
C THR A 16 0.78 -38.17 47.77
N ALA A 17 1.66 -37.83 48.73
CA ALA A 17 1.52 -36.61 49.53
C ALA A 17 1.99 -35.34 48.78
N ALA A 18 2.96 -35.44 47.87
CA ALA A 18 3.43 -34.31 47.07
C ALA A 18 2.45 -33.92 45.94
N LEU A 19 1.66 -34.87 45.43
CA LEU A 19 0.65 -34.60 44.40
C LEU A 19 -0.67 -34.03 44.96
N ALA A 20 -0.98 -34.23 46.25
CA ALA A 20 -2.18 -33.63 46.84
C ALA A 20 -1.99 -32.15 47.24
N VAL A 21 -0.76 -31.72 47.56
CA VAL A 21 -0.47 -30.31 47.90
C VAL A 21 -0.22 -29.46 46.64
N ALA A 22 0.28 -30.05 45.55
CA ALA A 22 0.45 -29.38 44.27
C ALA A 22 -0.88 -29.17 43.50
N VAL A 23 -1.92 -29.95 43.79
CA VAL A 23 -3.23 -29.81 43.12
C VAL A 23 -4.17 -28.88 43.89
N TYR A 24 -3.95 -28.64 45.19
CA TYR A 24 -4.76 -27.68 45.96
C TYR A 24 -4.22 -26.24 45.95
N SER A 25 -2.98 -26.04 45.52
CA SER A 25 -2.40 -24.69 45.33
C SER A 25 -2.60 -24.13 43.92
N LEU A 26 -3.15 -24.92 42.98
CA LEU A 26 -3.57 -24.43 41.66
C LEU A 26 -5.03 -23.95 41.58
N ALA A 27 -5.80 -24.06 42.67
CA ALA A 27 -7.23 -23.72 42.68
C ALA A 27 -7.57 -22.39 43.39
N LEU A 28 -6.61 -21.65 43.93
CA LEU A 28 -6.87 -20.42 44.69
C LEU A 28 -5.89 -19.27 44.41
N THR A 29 -5.53 -19.06 43.15
CA THR A 29 -5.11 -17.74 42.64
C THR A 29 -5.48 -17.62 41.16
N GLN A 30 -6.76 -17.80 40.83
CA GLN A 30 -7.34 -16.94 39.78
C GLN A 30 -7.64 -15.58 40.41
N SER A 31 -6.60 -14.92 40.91
CA SER A 31 -6.60 -13.47 40.96
C SER A 31 -6.67 -13.08 39.49
N VAL A 32 -7.85 -12.61 39.10
CA VAL A 32 -8.12 -11.84 37.91
C VAL A 32 -7.11 -10.70 37.86
N HIS A 33 -5.89 -10.98 37.42
CA HIS A 33 -5.14 -10.03 36.66
C HIS A 33 -5.89 -10.00 35.34
N ALA A 34 -6.91 -9.15 35.28
CA ALA A 34 -7.19 -8.41 34.08
C ALA A 34 -5.86 -7.71 33.74
N GLN A 35 -4.99 -8.46 33.07
CA GLN A 35 -3.80 -7.95 32.46
C GLN A 35 -4.37 -7.00 31.42
N ALA A 36 -4.45 -5.71 31.79
CA ALA A 36 -4.95 -4.68 30.93
C ALA A 36 -4.29 -4.91 29.58
N SER A 37 -5.09 -5.21 28.55
CA SER A 37 -4.60 -5.28 27.19
C SER A 37 -3.71 -4.07 26.99
N PRO A 38 -2.45 -4.22 26.53
CA PRO A 38 -1.55 -3.09 26.40
C PRO A 38 -2.32 -2.01 25.65
N SER A 39 -2.57 -0.88 26.32
CA SER A 39 -3.29 0.24 25.72
C SER A 39 -2.46 0.64 24.51
N ILE A 40 -2.97 0.39 23.31
CA ILE A 40 -2.32 0.83 22.09
C ILE A 40 -2.24 2.34 22.19
N GLU A 41 -1.01 2.86 22.24
CA GLU A 41 -0.78 4.30 22.15
C GLU A 41 -1.31 4.77 20.81
N THR A 42 -2.37 5.58 20.82
CA THR A 42 -2.95 6.14 19.61
C THR A 42 -1.96 7.12 18.98
N LYS A 43 -1.45 6.77 17.80
CA LYS A 43 -0.65 7.66 16.96
C LYS A 43 -1.53 8.25 15.88
N SER A 44 -1.31 9.53 15.59
CA SER A 44 -1.96 10.23 14.49
C SER A 44 -0.95 10.42 13.36
N LEU A 45 -1.37 10.11 12.13
CA LEU A 45 -0.54 10.22 10.94
C LEU A 45 -1.23 11.09 9.90
N LYS A 46 -0.52 12.06 9.32
CA LYS A 46 -1.02 12.95 8.27
C LYS A 46 -0.31 12.65 6.96
N ILE A 47 -1.06 12.18 5.96
CA ILE A 47 -0.53 11.80 4.64
C ILE A 47 -1.23 12.59 3.54
N LEU A 48 -0.45 13.22 2.66
CA LEU A 48 -0.93 13.70 1.37
C LEU A 48 -0.41 12.80 0.25
N GLY A 49 -1.31 12.13 -0.46
CA GLY A 49 -0.95 11.43 -1.70
C GLY A 49 -1.16 12.32 -2.92
N ILE A 50 -0.18 12.37 -3.82
CA ILE A 50 -0.22 13.02 -5.13
C ILE A 50 -0.07 11.96 -6.22
N GLY A 51 -1.10 11.79 -7.03
CA GLY A 51 -1.13 10.74 -8.05
C GLY A 51 -2.41 10.75 -8.88
N ASN A 52 -3.02 9.58 -9.05
CA ASN A 52 -4.18 9.41 -9.93
C ASN A 52 -5.07 8.27 -9.43
N SER A 53 -5.87 7.65 -10.31
CA SER A 53 -6.74 6.54 -9.94
C SER A 53 -6.02 5.38 -9.23
N PHE A 54 -4.73 5.14 -9.49
CA PHE A 54 -3.96 4.13 -8.76
C PHE A 54 -3.75 4.51 -7.29
N LEU A 55 -3.53 5.80 -7.00
CA LEU A 55 -3.48 6.29 -5.62
C LEU A 55 -4.82 6.10 -4.93
N LYS A 56 -5.93 6.42 -5.61
CA LYS A 56 -7.29 6.19 -5.08
C LYS A 56 -7.53 4.73 -4.74
N ASN A 57 -7.10 3.80 -5.60
CA ASN A 57 -7.20 2.37 -5.33
C ASN A 57 -6.38 1.98 -4.09
N ALA A 58 -5.14 2.46 -3.98
CA ALA A 58 -4.27 2.15 -2.86
C ALA A 58 -4.77 2.71 -1.52
N THR A 59 -5.47 3.84 -1.52
CA THR A 59 -5.93 4.51 -0.30
C THR A 59 -7.39 4.22 0.07
N ASN A 60 -8.16 3.54 -0.78
CA ASN A 60 -9.59 3.31 -0.55
C ASN A 60 -9.89 2.61 0.79
N MET A 61 -9.11 1.58 1.14
CA MET A 61 -9.29 0.83 2.39
C MET A 61 -8.42 1.35 3.55
N LEU A 62 -7.47 2.24 3.27
CA LEU A 62 -6.47 2.68 4.24
C LEU A 62 -7.09 3.31 5.51
N PRO A 63 -8.11 4.20 5.43
CA PRO A 63 -8.74 4.75 6.64
C PRO A 63 -9.35 3.68 7.56
N GLY A 64 -9.96 2.64 6.99
CA GLY A 64 -10.52 1.52 7.75
C GLY A 64 -9.43 0.71 8.44
N ILE A 65 -8.37 0.37 7.71
CA ILE A 65 -7.21 -0.38 8.25
C ILE A 65 -6.56 0.39 9.41
N VAL A 66 -6.35 1.71 9.26
CA VAL A 66 -5.73 2.52 10.31
C VAL A 66 -6.63 2.62 11.54
N LYS A 67 -7.94 2.83 11.34
CA LYS A 67 -8.91 2.86 12.44
C LYS A 67 -8.92 1.54 13.22
N ASP A 68 -8.95 0.41 12.51
CA ASP A 68 -8.99 -0.92 13.13
C ASP A 68 -7.68 -1.24 13.88
N SER A 69 -6.57 -0.59 13.50
CA SER A 69 -5.30 -0.67 14.23
C SER A 69 -5.21 0.20 15.50
N GLY A 70 -6.26 0.97 15.83
CA GLY A 70 -6.27 1.86 16.99
C GLY A 70 -5.49 3.17 16.79
N HIS A 71 -5.32 3.58 15.53
CA HIS A 71 -4.58 4.78 15.14
C HIS A 71 -5.47 5.75 14.36
N GLU A 72 -4.99 6.98 14.19
CA GLU A 72 -5.69 8.04 13.46
C GLU A 72 -4.98 8.38 12.16
N LEU A 73 -5.76 8.75 11.15
CA LEU A 73 -5.28 9.15 9.83
C LEU A 73 -5.97 10.43 9.37
N ILE A 74 -5.18 11.45 9.04
CA ILE A 74 -5.62 12.56 8.17
C ILE A 74 -5.07 12.30 6.78
N LEU A 75 -5.96 12.16 5.80
CA LEU A 75 -5.60 11.75 4.44
C LEU A 75 -6.06 12.77 3.40
N GLY A 76 -5.11 13.40 2.72
CA GLY A 76 -5.34 14.14 1.48
C GLY A 76 -5.07 13.28 0.24
N VAL A 77 -5.95 13.34 -0.77
CA VAL A 77 -5.81 12.54 -2.00
C VAL A 77 -5.90 13.43 -3.25
N ALA A 78 -4.75 13.96 -3.68
CA ALA A 78 -4.60 14.74 -4.90
C ALA A 78 -4.50 13.81 -6.12
N ALA A 79 -5.63 13.24 -6.56
CA ALA A 79 -5.67 12.17 -7.56
C ALA A 79 -6.63 12.39 -8.75
N PRO A 80 -6.37 13.36 -9.65
CA PRO A 80 -7.11 13.49 -10.90
C PRO A 80 -6.93 12.25 -11.79
N GLY A 81 -7.95 11.88 -12.56
CA GLY A 81 -7.90 10.72 -13.46
C GLY A 81 -6.73 10.79 -14.45
N GLY A 82 -5.94 9.72 -14.52
CA GLY A 82 -4.79 9.60 -15.43
C GLY A 82 -3.66 10.62 -15.23
N CYS A 83 -3.65 11.38 -14.13
CA CYS A 83 -2.67 12.44 -13.91
C CYS A 83 -1.23 11.90 -13.88
N THR A 84 -0.34 12.57 -14.61
CA THR A 84 1.11 12.31 -14.65
C THR A 84 1.83 13.23 -13.66
N ILE A 85 3.07 12.90 -13.31
CA ILE A 85 3.93 13.80 -12.51
C ILE A 85 4.04 15.17 -13.19
N GLN A 86 4.24 15.19 -14.52
CA GLN A 86 4.26 16.41 -15.31
C GLN A 86 2.98 17.24 -15.13
N ARG A 87 1.80 16.62 -15.28
CA ARG A 87 0.53 17.35 -15.19
C ARG A 87 0.31 17.94 -13.79
N HIS A 88 0.75 17.25 -12.73
CA HIS A 88 0.73 17.83 -11.38
C HIS A 88 1.61 19.07 -11.28
N TYR A 89 2.83 19.01 -11.83
CA TYR A 89 3.76 20.14 -11.82
C TYR A 89 3.26 21.31 -12.67
N ASP A 90 2.73 21.05 -13.87
CA ASP A 90 2.17 22.08 -14.74
C ASP A 90 0.98 22.79 -14.07
N ALA A 91 0.11 22.05 -13.39
CA ALA A 91 -0.99 22.61 -12.61
C ALA A 91 -0.50 23.42 -11.39
N ALA A 92 0.62 23.01 -10.79
CA ALA A 92 1.25 23.74 -9.70
C ALA A 92 1.76 25.10 -10.17
N LEU A 93 2.47 25.14 -11.31
CA LEU A 93 2.93 26.39 -11.92
C LEU A 93 1.77 27.30 -12.31
N LEU A 94 0.70 26.73 -12.87
CA LEU A 94 -0.51 27.48 -13.18
C LEU A 94 -1.14 28.06 -11.91
N GLY A 95 -1.18 27.31 -10.81
CA GLY A 95 -1.69 27.78 -9.52
C GLY A 95 -0.85 28.89 -8.88
N GLU A 96 0.47 28.93 -9.13
CA GLU A 96 1.31 30.07 -8.73
C GLU A 96 0.94 31.34 -9.51
N ALA A 97 0.69 31.21 -10.82
CA ALA A 97 0.42 32.35 -11.70
C ALA A 97 -1.03 32.85 -11.59
N ASN A 98 -1.99 31.94 -11.46
CA ASN A 98 -3.42 32.22 -11.42
C ASN A 98 -4.16 31.19 -10.54
N PRO A 99 -4.19 31.39 -9.21
CA PRO A 99 -4.78 30.42 -8.28
C PRO A 99 -6.28 30.19 -8.51
N GLU A 100 -7.00 31.16 -9.07
CA GLU A 100 -8.44 31.04 -9.36
C GLU A 100 -8.75 30.32 -10.68
N ASP A 101 -7.75 29.94 -11.47
CA ASP A 101 -7.97 29.15 -12.68
C ASP A 101 -8.54 27.77 -12.34
N PRO A 102 -9.71 27.38 -12.89
CA PRO A 102 -10.27 26.04 -12.69
C PRO A 102 -9.31 24.90 -13.08
N LYS A 103 -8.38 25.14 -14.00
CA LYS A 103 -7.34 24.17 -14.40
C LYS A 103 -6.21 24.06 -13.38
N ALA A 104 -6.02 25.05 -12.51
CA ALA A 104 -5.12 24.97 -11.37
C ALA A 104 -5.78 24.25 -10.19
N LYS A 105 -7.08 24.44 -9.99
CA LYS A 105 -7.88 23.82 -8.91
C LYS A 105 -8.30 22.37 -9.24
N LEU A 106 -7.32 21.49 -9.48
CA LEU A 106 -7.52 20.09 -9.92
C LEU A 106 -7.97 19.13 -8.82
N TYR A 107 -7.83 19.50 -7.55
CA TYR A 107 -7.96 18.58 -6.42
C TYR A 107 -9.21 18.89 -5.60
N ASP A 108 -9.70 17.90 -4.88
CA ASP A 108 -10.79 18.05 -3.92
C ASP A 108 -10.27 17.71 -2.53
N TYR A 109 -10.52 18.59 -1.56
CA TYR A 109 -10.25 18.35 -0.15
C TYR A 109 -11.33 19.04 0.68
N ASN A 110 -11.97 18.33 1.61
CA ASN A 110 -13.08 18.83 2.42
C ASN A 110 -14.20 19.52 1.59
N ASN A 111 -14.58 18.91 0.46
CA ASN A 111 -15.59 19.42 -0.49
C ASN A 111 -15.25 20.77 -1.15
N GLN A 112 -13.97 21.12 -1.20
CA GLN A 112 -13.48 22.34 -1.85
C GLN A 112 -12.49 22.00 -2.96
N LYS A 113 -12.56 22.76 -4.06
CA LYS A 113 -11.60 22.69 -5.15
C LYS A 113 -10.32 23.40 -4.77
N MET A 114 -9.20 22.70 -4.86
CA MET A 114 -7.89 23.12 -4.37
C MET A 114 -6.84 23.06 -5.47
N THR A 115 -5.94 24.03 -5.47
CA THR A 115 -4.63 23.99 -6.15
C THR A 115 -3.66 23.06 -5.42
N LEU A 116 -2.51 22.74 -6.04
CA LEU A 116 -1.53 21.86 -5.38
C LEU A 116 -0.93 22.54 -4.14
N LYS A 117 -0.69 23.86 -4.20
CA LYS A 117 -0.21 24.64 -3.07
C LYS A 117 -1.15 24.55 -1.88
N GLU A 118 -2.45 24.75 -2.12
CA GLU A 118 -3.47 24.67 -1.06
C GLU A 118 -3.51 23.27 -0.44
N MET A 119 -3.42 22.20 -1.23
CA MET A 119 -3.30 20.84 -0.71
C MET A 119 -2.06 20.67 0.18
N LEU A 120 -0.91 21.19 -0.24
CA LEU A 120 0.37 21.08 0.49
C LEU A 120 0.38 21.86 1.79
N THR A 121 -0.36 22.97 1.87
CA THR A 121 -0.43 23.82 3.07
C THR A 121 -1.66 23.58 3.94
N ALA A 122 -2.57 22.69 3.54
CA ALA A 122 -3.80 22.41 4.28
C ALA A 122 -3.53 21.77 5.66
N GLU A 123 -2.46 21.00 5.77
CA GLU A 123 -2.05 20.32 7.00
C GLU A 123 -0.53 20.38 7.17
N LYS A 124 -0.07 20.14 8.39
CA LYS A 124 1.34 19.77 8.65
C LYS A 124 1.55 18.30 8.31
N TRP A 125 1.65 17.99 7.02
CA TRP A 125 1.82 16.62 6.54
C TRP A 125 3.08 15.97 7.10
N ASP A 126 2.96 14.74 7.62
CA ASP A 126 4.13 13.93 8.01
C ASP A 126 4.78 13.34 6.75
N TYR A 127 3.96 12.88 5.80
CA TYR A 127 4.39 12.29 4.54
C TYR A 127 3.65 12.89 3.35
N VAL A 128 4.40 13.08 2.26
CA VAL A 128 3.84 13.35 0.93
C VAL A 128 4.24 12.22 -0.01
N THR A 129 3.28 11.44 -0.50
CA THR A 129 3.59 10.37 -1.47
C THR A 129 3.41 10.86 -2.90
N ILE A 130 4.36 10.58 -3.79
CA ILE A 130 4.22 10.87 -5.23
C ILE A 130 4.26 9.57 -6.04
N GLN A 131 3.56 9.52 -7.17
CA GLN A 131 3.63 8.40 -8.13
C GLN A 131 3.53 8.88 -9.58
N GLN A 132 3.96 8.02 -10.52
CA GLN A 132 3.71 8.23 -11.95
C GLN A 132 2.35 7.64 -12.37
N SER A 133 1.86 8.02 -13.55
CA SER A 133 0.75 7.33 -14.20
C SER A 133 1.18 5.96 -14.72
N SER A 134 0.26 4.99 -14.70
CA SER A 134 0.59 3.62 -15.10
C SER A 134 1.16 3.50 -16.53
N PRO A 135 0.67 4.22 -17.57
CA PRO A 135 1.24 4.14 -18.92
C PRO A 135 2.64 4.75 -19.07
N ASN A 136 3.09 5.50 -18.06
CA ASN A 136 4.37 6.19 -18.03
C ASN A 136 5.33 5.61 -16.98
N SER A 137 4.85 4.78 -16.06
CA SER A 137 5.64 4.22 -14.96
C SER A 137 6.87 3.44 -15.44
N PHE A 138 6.77 2.75 -16.57
CA PHE A 138 7.85 1.99 -17.20
C PHE A 138 8.66 2.81 -18.23
N LYS A 139 8.51 4.14 -18.27
CA LYS A 139 9.24 5.04 -19.19
C LYS A 139 10.00 6.12 -18.42
N ILE A 140 11.31 5.93 -18.25
CA ILE A 140 12.14 6.80 -17.38
C ILE A 140 12.11 8.28 -17.79
N ASP A 141 12.06 8.58 -19.08
CA ASP A 141 12.10 9.96 -19.58
C ASP A 141 10.85 10.76 -19.18
N THR A 142 9.74 10.09 -18.86
CA THR A 142 8.52 10.77 -18.38
C THR A 142 8.61 11.25 -16.94
N TYR A 143 9.63 10.81 -16.21
CA TYR A 143 9.93 11.30 -14.87
C TYR A 143 10.81 12.54 -14.91
N ARG A 144 11.71 12.67 -15.89
CA ARG A 144 12.65 13.79 -15.98
C ARG A 144 12.08 14.92 -16.84
N PRO A 145 12.23 16.20 -16.46
CA PRO A 145 12.73 16.71 -15.17
C PRO A 145 11.65 16.76 -14.08
N TYR A 146 10.41 16.36 -14.40
CA TYR A 146 9.23 16.66 -13.59
C TYR A 146 9.21 16.08 -12.17
N ALA A 147 9.87 14.95 -11.92
CA ALA A 147 9.97 14.36 -10.59
C ALA A 147 10.80 15.24 -9.65
N GLN A 148 11.94 15.76 -10.12
CA GLN A 148 12.75 16.72 -9.37
C GLN A 148 11.96 18.01 -9.13
N ASN A 149 11.36 18.55 -10.18
CA ASN A 149 10.59 19.78 -10.10
C ASN A 149 9.40 19.69 -9.12
N LEU A 150 8.67 18.57 -9.14
CA LEU A 150 7.56 18.33 -8.22
C LEU A 150 8.07 18.14 -6.78
N TYR A 151 9.17 17.41 -6.60
CA TYR A 151 9.80 17.27 -5.29
C TYR A 151 10.19 18.63 -4.69
N ASP A 152 10.89 19.47 -5.46
CA ASP A 152 11.30 20.80 -5.02
C ASP A 152 10.10 21.69 -4.70
N TYR A 153 9.04 21.61 -5.50
CA TYR A 153 7.78 22.31 -5.25
C TYR A 153 7.12 21.86 -3.94
N ILE A 154 7.10 20.55 -3.66
CA ILE A 154 6.60 20.00 -2.39
C ILE A 154 7.45 20.53 -1.22
N LYS A 155 8.78 20.43 -1.31
CA LYS A 155 9.69 20.89 -0.25
C LYS A 155 9.60 22.39 -0.01
N LYS A 156 9.28 23.20 -1.02
CA LYS A 156 9.03 24.65 -0.86
C LYS A 156 7.87 24.95 0.09
N TYR A 157 6.78 24.18 0.03
CA TYR A 157 5.55 24.48 0.77
C TYR A 157 5.32 23.63 2.02
N THR A 158 5.91 22.43 2.06
CA THR A 158 5.88 21.56 3.24
C THR A 158 7.29 20.97 3.48
N PRO A 159 8.24 21.80 3.95
CA PRO A 159 9.64 21.40 4.10
C PRO A 159 9.87 20.32 5.17
N GLU A 160 8.95 20.16 6.12
CA GLU A 160 9.05 19.16 7.19
C GLU A 160 8.59 17.77 6.71
N ALA A 161 7.67 17.70 5.75
CA ALA A 161 7.13 16.42 5.28
C ALA A 161 8.22 15.57 4.60
N GLU A 162 8.23 14.28 4.90
CA GLU A 162 9.04 13.31 4.18
C GLU A 162 8.37 12.95 2.85
N VAL A 163 9.05 13.23 1.73
CA VAL A 163 8.56 12.85 0.41
C VAL A 163 8.92 11.40 0.13
N VAL A 164 7.93 10.61 -0.28
CA VAL A 164 8.04 9.16 -0.48
C VAL A 164 7.52 8.79 -1.87
N PHE A 165 8.18 7.86 -2.55
CA PHE A 165 7.62 7.32 -3.80
C PHE A 165 6.59 6.23 -3.50
N HIS A 166 5.41 6.32 -4.09
CA HIS A 166 4.44 5.23 -4.16
C HIS A 166 4.66 4.46 -5.47
N GLN A 167 5.30 3.30 -5.38
CA GLN A 167 5.55 2.44 -6.53
C GLN A 167 4.23 1.75 -6.93
N THR A 168 3.74 2.03 -8.13
CA THR A 168 2.56 1.37 -8.70
C THR A 168 2.85 -0.07 -9.13
N TRP A 169 1.82 -0.80 -9.55
CA TRP A 169 1.91 -2.16 -10.05
C TRP A 169 1.85 -2.24 -11.58
N ALA A 170 2.26 -3.40 -12.12
CA ALA A 170 2.18 -3.71 -13.54
C ALA A 170 0.74 -3.99 -13.97
N TRP A 171 0.46 -3.82 -15.27
CA TRP A 171 -0.77 -4.31 -15.87
C TRP A 171 -0.74 -5.83 -16.02
N ARG A 172 -1.91 -6.42 -16.32
CA ARG A 172 -2.00 -7.82 -16.72
C ARG A 172 -1.09 -8.11 -17.93
N PRO A 173 -0.49 -9.31 -18.01
CA PRO A 173 0.35 -9.70 -19.15
C PRO A 173 -0.37 -9.66 -20.50
N ASP A 174 -1.69 -9.86 -20.54
CA ASP A 174 -2.50 -9.88 -21.76
C ASP A 174 -3.10 -8.51 -22.13
N HIS A 175 -2.73 -7.44 -21.42
CA HIS A 175 -3.28 -6.12 -21.67
C HIS A 175 -2.89 -5.60 -23.08
N ASN A 176 -3.86 -5.29 -23.93
CA ASN A 176 -3.58 -4.89 -25.34
C ASN A 176 -2.92 -3.50 -25.48
N ARG A 177 -3.16 -2.58 -24.55
CA ARG A 177 -2.61 -1.21 -24.55
C ARG A 177 -1.09 -1.21 -24.64
N MET A 178 -0.57 -0.41 -25.57
CA MET A 178 0.87 -0.26 -25.84
C MET A 178 1.58 -1.58 -26.18
N ASN A 179 0.84 -2.56 -26.74
CA ASN A 179 1.34 -3.90 -27.06
C ASN A 179 1.98 -4.60 -25.85
N MET A 180 1.38 -4.49 -24.66
CA MET A 180 1.94 -5.13 -23.46
C MET A 180 2.05 -6.66 -23.63
N ASP A 181 1.07 -7.24 -24.32
CA ASP A 181 1.02 -8.66 -24.73
C ASP A 181 2.22 -9.13 -25.58
N LYS A 182 2.94 -8.21 -26.22
CA LYS A 182 4.15 -8.52 -27.00
C LYS A 182 5.44 -8.42 -26.20
N ASN A 183 5.38 -7.95 -24.95
CA ASN A 183 6.56 -7.85 -24.10
C ASN A 183 6.79 -9.16 -23.33
N PRO A 184 8.04 -9.45 -22.91
CA PRO A 184 8.32 -10.57 -22.04
C PRO A 184 7.50 -10.50 -20.73
N PRO A 185 7.09 -11.65 -20.15
CA PRO A 185 6.43 -11.68 -18.84
C PRO A 185 7.22 -10.90 -17.79
N GLY A 186 6.52 -10.09 -16.98
CA GLY A 186 7.13 -9.26 -15.94
C GLY A 186 7.84 -8.00 -16.43
N PHE A 187 7.89 -7.72 -17.75
CA PHE A 187 8.55 -6.56 -18.32
C PHE A 187 8.15 -5.24 -17.64
N MET A 188 6.84 -4.97 -17.54
CA MET A 188 6.37 -3.71 -16.97
C MET A 188 6.73 -3.56 -15.49
N TYR A 189 6.66 -4.64 -14.72
CA TYR A 189 7.05 -4.65 -13.30
C TYR A 189 8.55 -4.36 -13.14
N GLN A 190 9.40 -5.00 -13.93
CA GLN A 190 10.85 -4.80 -13.90
C GLN A 190 11.19 -3.34 -14.26
N GLU A 191 10.61 -2.82 -15.34
CA GLU A 191 10.90 -1.48 -15.83
C GLU A 191 10.37 -0.38 -14.90
N LEU A 192 9.13 -0.51 -14.39
CA LEU A 192 8.64 0.46 -13.41
C LEU A 192 9.46 0.40 -12.13
N THR A 193 9.87 -0.79 -11.66
CA THR A 193 10.68 -0.94 -10.45
C THR A 193 12.05 -0.29 -10.63
N ARG A 194 12.69 -0.53 -11.77
CA ARG A 194 13.96 0.11 -12.14
C ARG A 194 13.82 1.63 -12.16
N ASN A 195 12.75 2.16 -12.78
CA ASN A 195 12.53 3.61 -12.89
C ASN A 195 12.28 4.26 -11.53
N TYR A 196 11.39 3.69 -10.70
CA TYR A 196 11.14 4.22 -9.35
C TYR A 196 12.42 4.27 -8.51
N ASN A 197 13.24 3.21 -8.51
CA ASN A 197 14.50 3.20 -7.77
C ASN A 197 15.52 4.19 -8.33
N THR A 198 15.64 4.27 -9.66
CA THR A 198 16.58 5.19 -10.32
C THR A 198 16.23 6.64 -10.01
N ILE A 199 14.96 7.02 -10.20
CA ILE A 199 14.49 8.39 -9.98
C ILE A 199 14.50 8.74 -8.49
N ALA A 200 14.18 7.81 -7.59
CA ALA A 200 14.30 8.03 -6.15
C ALA A 200 15.72 8.45 -5.76
N LYS A 201 16.74 7.75 -6.30
CA LYS A 201 18.15 8.07 -6.08
C LYS A 201 18.54 9.43 -6.66
N GLU A 202 18.07 9.74 -7.87
CA GLU A 202 18.37 11.02 -8.54
C GLU A 202 17.79 12.22 -7.81
N VAL A 203 16.55 12.10 -7.33
CA VAL A 203 15.83 13.18 -6.63
C VAL A 203 16.22 13.28 -5.15
N GLY A 204 16.78 12.21 -4.57
CA GLY A 204 17.11 12.13 -3.15
C GLY A 204 15.95 11.67 -2.26
N ILE A 205 14.94 11.02 -2.84
CA ILE A 205 13.85 10.37 -2.11
C ILE A 205 14.36 9.07 -1.49
N LYS A 206 14.30 8.98 -0.16
CA LYS A 206 14.90 7.87 0.61
C LYS A 206 14.01 6.64 0.74
N LYS A 207 12.69 6.81 0.62
CA LYS A 207 11.69 5.76 0.85
C LYS A 207 10.84 5.54 -0.39
N ILE A 208 10.56 4.26 -0.64
CA ILE A 208 9.61 3.80 -1.65
C ILE A 208 8.62 2.86 -0.96
N ILE A 209 7.32 3.11 -1.10
CA ILE A 209 6.26 2.18 -0.71
C ILE A 209 6.11 1.18 -1.87
N PRO A 210 6.48 -0.10 -1.68
CA PRO A 210 6.66 -1.04 -2.78
C PRO A 210 5.36 -1.79 -3.12
N VAL A 211 4.28 -1.07 -3.42
CA VAL A 211 2.97 -1.69 -3.74
C VAL A 211 3.08 -2.57 -4.99
N GLY A 212 3.84 -2.13 -5.99
CA GLY A 212 4.15 -2.96 -7.17
C GLY A 212 4.75 -4.33 -6.82
N ASN A 213 5.68 -4.38 -5.86
CA ASN A 213 6.25 -5.64 -5.38
C ASN A 213 5.20 -6.52 -4.69
N ALA A 214 4.29 -5.94 -3.91
CA ALA A 214 3.21 -6.71 -3.28
C ALA A 214 2.28 -7.37 -4.31
N PHE A 215 1.93 -6.64 -5.38
CA PHE A 215 1.15 -7.20 -6.50
C PHE A 215 1.92 -8.30 -7.24
N GLN A 216 3.21 -8.09 -7.51
CA GLN A 216 4.05 -9.09 -8.17
C GLN A 216 4.13 -10.39 -7.35
N LEU A 217 4.37 -10.28 -6.04
CA LEU A 217 4.41 -11.44 -5.13
C LEU A 217 3.07 -12.18 -5.11
N ALA A 218 1.95 -11.45 -5.14
CA ALA A 218 0.63 -12.09 -5.24
C ALA A 218 0.47 -12.84 -6.57
N GLU A 219 0.82 -12.23 -7.71
CA GLU A 219 0.73 -12.86 -9.04
C GLU A 219 1.63 -14.10 -9.20
N GLU A 220 2.65 -14.25 -8.37
CA GLU A 220 3.52 -15.45 -8.32
C GLU A 220 2.90 -16.62 -7.53
N THR A 221 1.81 -16.40 -6.78
CA THR A 221 1.09 -17.44 -6.04
C THR A 221 0.04 -18.15 -6.91
N PRO A 222 -0.19 -19.47 -6.74
CA PRO A 222 -1.22 -20.19 -7.51
C PRO A 222 -2.62 -19.59 -7.42
N GLU A 223 -2.96 -18.97 -6.29
CA GLU A 223 -4.27 -18.38 -5.99
C GLU A 223 -4.58 -17.15 -6.86
N TRP A 224 -3.55 -16.37 -7.19
CA TRP A 224 -3.69 -15.06 -7.86
C TRP A 224 -2.93 -14.97 -9.18
N LYS A 225 -2.28 -16.06 -9.59
CA LYS A 225 -1.60 -16.13 -10.88
C LYS A 225 -2.62 -16.02 -11.99
N PHE A 226 -2.49 -14.95 -12.77
CA PHE A 226 -3.34 -14.72 -13.93
C PHE A 226 -3.14 -15.84 -14.97
N ALA A 227 -4.26 -16.37 -15.46
CA ALA A 227 -4.33 -17.27 -16.59
C ALA A 227 -5.47 -16.81 -17.50
N ARG A 228 -5.19 -16.67 -18.79
CA ARG A 228 -6.18 -16.33 -19.80
C ARG A 228 -7.14 -17.50 -19.99
N ASP A 229 -8.44 -17.23 -20.11
CA ASP A 229 -9.44 -18.27 -20.36
C ASP A 229 -9.19 -18.92 -21.73
N PRO A 230 -8.77 -20.19 -21.82
CA PRO A 230 -8.45 -20.80 -23.11
C PRO A 230 -9.70 -21.02 -23.98
N ASP A 231 -10.89 -21.02 -23.38
CA ASP A 231 -12.15 -21.35 -24.06
C ASP A 231 -12.89 -20.11 -24.58
N PHE A 232 -12.40 -18.90 -24.29
CA PHE A 232 -13.03 -17.64 -24.71
C PHE A 232 -12.50 -17.15 -26.07
N ASP A 233 -13.39 -16.84 -27.02
CA ASP A 233 -12.99 -16.23 -28.31
C ASP A 233 -12.75 -14.72 -28.14
N TYR A 234 -11.50 -14.36 -27.84
CA TYR A 234 -11.06 -12.97 -27.74
C TYR A 234 -11.08 -12.21 -29.07
N SER A 235 -11.17 -12.89 -30.21
CA SER A 235 -11.22 -12.24 -31.53
C SER A 235 -12.65 -11.82 -31.87
N ASN A 236 -13.65 -12.55 -31.40
CA ASN A 236 -15.07 -12.27 -31.63
C ASN A 236 -15.89 -12.39 -30.32
N PRO A 237 -15.69 -11.49 -29.35
CA PRO A 237 -16.44 -11.54 -28.09
C PRO A 237 -17.94 -11.33 -28.34
N ILE A 238 -18.78 -12.18 -27.75
CA ILE A 238 -20.25 -12.12 -27.87
C ILE A 238 -20.84 -11.65 -26.54
N TYR A 239 -21.52 -10.50 -26.52
CA TYR A 239 -22.22 -10.04 -25.33
C TYR A 239 -23.42 -10.95 -24.97
N PRO A 240 -23.66 -11.29 -23.68
CA PRO A 240 -22.98 -10.80 -22.47
C PRO A 240 -21.87 -11.73 -21.94
N GLU A 241 -21.32 -12.62 -22.76
CA GLU A 241 -20.30 -13.58 -22.34
C GLU A 241 -18.99 -12.86 -21.96
N LEU A 242 -18.39 -13.29 -20.86
CA LEU A 242 -17.11 -12.80 -20.35
C LEU A 242 -16.17 -13.99 -20.13
N PRO A 243 -14.85 -13.82 -20.31
CA PRO A 243 -13.90 -14.86 -19.96
C PRO A 243 -13.98 -15.17 -18.46
N LYS A 244 -13.70 -16.42 -18.11
CA LYS A 244 -13.53 -16.84 -16.72
C LYS A 244 -12.18 -16.34 -16.21
N GLU A 245 -12.20 -15.52 -15.16
CA GLU A 245 -10.98 -14.92 -14.60
C GLU A 245 -10.88 -15.15 -13.08
N PRO A 246 -10.93 -16.41 -12.58
CA PRO A 246 -11.07 -16.71 -11.15
C PRO A 246 -9.90 -16.20 -10.29
N ASN A 247 -8.72 -16.01 -10.90
CA ASN A 247 -7.48 -15.63 -10.21
C ASN A 247 -7.06 -14.18 -10.51
N SER A 248 -7.88 -13.38 -11.22
CA SER A 248 -7.46 -12.04 -11.61
C SER A 248 -7.46 -11.08 -10.42
N LEU A 249 -6.30 -10.52 -10.10
CA LEU A 249 -6.15 -9.39 -9.17
C LEU A 249 -6.68 -8.07 -9.75
N ASN A 250 -6.86 -8.01 -11.06
CA ASN A 250 -7.28 -6.80 -11.77
C ASN A 250 -8.76 -6.93 -12.13
N GLY A 251 -9.58 -5.99 -11.67
CA GLY A 251 -11.00 -5.95 -11.98
C GLY A 251 -11.30 -5.41 -13.39
N GLY A 252 -12.11 -6.14 -14.15
CA GLY A 252 -12.61 -5.73 -15.47
C GLY A 252 -11.94 -6.45 -16.64
N PHE A 253 -12.63 -6.44 -17.78
CA PHE A 253 -12.16 -6.93 -19.08
C PHE A 253 -11.62 -5.73 -19.90
N ALA A 254 -10.43 -5.87 -20.51
CA ALA A 254 -9.73 -4.80 -21.24
C ALA A 254 -9.71 -5.04 -22.75
#